data_AF-A0A0P9T2Z2-F1
#
_entry.id   AF-A0A0P9T2Z2-F1
#
_cell.length_a   1.000
_cell.length_b   1.000
_cell.length_c   1.000
_cell.angle_alpha   90.00
_cell.angle_beta   90.00
_cell.angle_gamma   90.00
#
_symmetry.space_group_name_H-M   'P 1'
#
loop_
_entity.id
_entity.type
_entity.pdbx_description
1 polymer ?
#
loop_
_entity_poly.entity_id
_entity_poly.type
_entity_poly.pdbx_seq_one_letter_code
_entity_poly.pdbx_strand_id
1 'polypeptide(L)'
;EDSFVRAPWAGRPMLWHIYQQEDDAHLPKLDAFLTLYLAGLSPAVAQALNQFWQRWNVGGDLGECWAALAEHWPQIERHAEHWCQQQAAQTDLATALVQFYVSSL
;
A
#
# COMPACT_ATOMS: atom_id res chain seq x y z
N GLU A 1 -10.02 2.50 -7.20
CA GLU A 1 -9.24 3.48 -6.41
C GLU A 1 -9.83 3.68 -5.02
N ASP A 2 -11.11 3.99 -4.93
CA ASP A 2 -11.81 4.21 -3.65
C ASP A 2 -11.69 3.02 -2.65
N SER A 3 -11.79 1.77 -3.09
CA SER A 3 -11.54 0.59 -2.22
C SER A 3 -10.09 0.51 -1.71
N PHE A 4 -9.12 0.95 -2.50
CA PHE A 4 -7.71 1.00 -2.10
C PHE A 4 -7.45 2.10 -1.07
N VAL A 5 -8.13 3.25 -1.18
CA VAL A 5 -8.08 4.30 -0.15
C VAL A 5 -8.77 3.85 1.14
N ARG A 6 -9.85 3.07 1.04
CA ARG A 6 -10.56 2.54 2.22
C ARG A 6 -9.79 1.48 2.99
N ALA A 7 -9.11 0.57 2.29
CA ALA A 7 -8.48 -0.60 2.91
C ALA A 7 -7.48 -0.27 4.04
N PRO A 8 -6.59 0.74 3.91
CA PRO A 8 -5.73 1.19 4.99
C PRO A 8 -6.46 1.53 6.29
N TRP A 9 -7.66 2.11 6.23
CA TRP A 9 -8.43 2.51 7.41
C TRP A 9 -8.93 1.32 8.25
N ALA A 10 -8.90 0.11 7.69
CA ALA A 10 -9.19 -1.09 8.46
C ALA A 10 -8.01 -1.50 9.36
N GLY A 11 -6.79 -0.97 9.14
CA GLY A 11 -5.60 -1.36 9.90
C GLY A 11 -5.21 -2.82 9.71
N ARG A 12 -5.58 -3.45 8.59
CA ARG A 12 -5.32 -4.86 8.31
C ARG A 12 -4.44 -5.04 7.08
N PRO A 13 -3.67 -6.15 7.00
CA PRO A 13 -2.95 -6.49 5.78
C PRO A 13 -3.88 -6.45 4.57
N MET A 14 -3.41 -5.85 3.48
CA MET A 14 -4.17 -5.67 2.25
C MET A 14 -3.33 -6.05 1.03
N LEU A 15 -4.00 -6.17 -0.10
CA LEU A 15 -3.40 -6.37 -1.42
C LEU A 15 -4.13 -5.50 -2.42
N TRP A 16 -3.40 -4.70 -3.18
CA TRP A 16 -3.98 -3.88 -4.23
C TRP A 16 -3.79 -4.54 -5.59
N HIS A 17 -4.92 -4.91 -6.21
CA HIS A 17 -4.96 -5.21 -7.64
C HIS A 17 -5.20 -3.90 -8.39
N ILE A 18 -4.14 -3.32 -8.95
CA ILE A 18 -4.24 -2.12 -9.77
C ILE A 18 -4.71 -2.51 -11.17
N TYR A 19 -5.64 -1.74 -11.75
CA TYR A 19 -6.12 -2.01 -13.10
C TYR A 19 -4.98 -1.81 -14.11
N GLN A 20 -4.80 -2.79 -15.00
CA GLN A 20 -3.86 -2.68 -16.11
C GLN A 20 -4.23 -1.48 -17.00
N GLN A 21 -3.22 -0.72 -17.40
CA GLN A 21 -3.34 0.43 -18.28
C GLN A 21 -2.40 0.27 -19.49
N GLU A 22 -2.65 1.04 -20.55
CA GLU A 22 -1.80 1.10 -21.73
C GLU A 22 -0.33 1.39 -21.35
N ASP A 23 0.59 0.80 -22.11
CA ASP A 23 2.05 0.91 -21.91
C ASP A 23 2.53 0.60 -20.48
N ASP A 24 1.80 -0.27 -19.77
CA ASP A 24 2.06 -0.67 -18.40
C ASP A 24 2.17 0.51 -17.41
N ALA A 25 1.49 1.64 -17.70
CA ALA A 25 1.52 2.86 -16.88
C ALA A 25 1.06 2.68 -15.42
N HIS A 26 0.41 1.56 -15.12
CA HIS A 26 -0.01 1.17 -13.79
C HIS A 26 1.17 0.69 -12.91
N LEU A 27 2.23 0.11 -13.48
CA LEU A 27 3.37 -0.43 -12.72
C LEU A 27 4.18 0.66 -11.99
N PRO A 28 4.51 1.81 -12.62
CA PRO A 28 5.17 2.90 -11.88
C PRO A 28 4.36 3.43 -10.69
N LYS A 29 3.01 3.44 -10.79
CA LYS A 29 2.13 3.83 -9.69
C LYS A 29 2.15 2.82 -8.55
N LEU A 30 2.18 1.52 -8.88
CA LEU A 30 2.37 0.43 -7.92
C LEU A 30 3.71 0.56 -7.18
N ASP A 31 4.81 0.74 -7.93
CA ASP A 31 6.17 0.88 -7.38
C ASP A 31 6.31 2.10 -6.47
N ALA A 32 5.75 3.23 -6.89
CA ALA A 32 5.75 4.46 -6.09
C ALA A 32 5.00 4.26 -4.77
N PHE A 33 3.84 3.61 -4.80
CA PHE A 33 3.11 3.29 -3.58
C PHE A 33 3.89 2.32 -2.69
N LEU A 34 4.43 1.23 -3.24
CA LEU A 34 5.17 0.23 -2.48
C LEU A 34 6.44 0.81 -1.83
N THR A 35 7.09 1.78 -2.48
CA THR A 35 8.22 2.51 -1.89
C THR A 35 7.83 3.20 -0.58
N LEU A 36 6.65 3.81 -0.54
CA LEU A 36 6.12 4.48 0.66
C LEU A 36 5.60 3.46 1.68
N TYR A 37 4.78 2.52 1.21
CA TYR A 37 4.10 1.57 2.08
C TYR A 37 5.09 0.66 2.79
N LEU A 38 6.17 0.23 2.16
CA LEU A 38 7.14 -0.69 2.76
C LEU A 38 8.15 0.00 3.69
N ALA A 39 8.12 1.33 3.77
CA ALA A 39 9.04 2.08 4.63
C ALA A 39 8.88 1.68 6.10
N GLY A 40 9.99 1.39 6.77
CA GLY A 40 10.03 0.98 8.18
C GLY A 40 9.95 -0.54 8.42
N LEU A 41 9.66 -1.34 7.39
CA LEU A 41 9.79 -2.80 7.47
C LEU A 41 11.26 -3.23 7.42
N SER A 42 11.55 -4.40 8.00
CA SER A 42 12.85 -5.03 7.80
C SER A 42 13.03 -5.46 6.33
N PRO A 43 14.25 -5.53 5.80
CA PRO A 43 14.48 -5.85 4.38
C PRO A 43 13.84 -7.16 3.92
N ALA A 44 13.86 -8.20 4.77
CA ALA A 44 13.27 -9.50 4.45
C ALA A 44 11.73 -9.41 4.29
N VAL A 45 11.05 -8.72 5.21
CA VAL A 45 9.58 -8.58 5.16
C VAL A 45 9.17 -7.68 4.01
N ALA A 46 9.88 -6.57 3.80
CA ALA A 46 9.63 -5.66 2.69
C ALA A 46 9.78 -6.39 1.34
N GLN A 47 10.81 -7.23 1.19
CA GLN A 47 11.03 -8.03 0.00
C GLN A 47 9.91 -9.04 -0.24
N ALA A 48 9.52 -9.82 0.77
CA ALA A 48 8.45 -10.81 0.64
C ALA A 48 7.11 -10.16 0.24
N LEU A 49 6.77 -9.04 0.89
CA LEU A 49 5.53 -8.30 0.62
C LEU A 49 5.54 -7.64 -0.76
N ASN A 50 6.67 -7.02 -1.16
CA ASN A 50 6.84 -6.48 -2.50
C ASN A 50 6.68 -7.57 -3.57
N GLN A 51 7.38 -8.69 -3.43
CA GLN A 51 7.31 -9.79 -4.40
C GLN A 51 5.89 -10.32 -4.56
N PHE A 52 5.16 -10.50 -3.45
CA PHE A 52 3.76 -10.93 -3.51
C PHE A 52 2.87 -9.93 -4.27
N TRP A 53 3.01 -8.62 -4.00
CA TRP A 53 2.26 -7.58 -4.70
C TRP A 53 2.60 -7.49 -6.19
N GLN A 54 3.87 -7.62 -6.55
CA GLN A 54 4.32 -7.61 -7.96
C GLN A 54 3.80 -8.83 -8.71
N ARG A 55 3.94 -10.03 -8.14
CA ARG A 55 3.44 -11.27 -8.75
C ARG A 55 1.93 -11.27 -8.91
N TRP A 56 1.21 -10.68 -7.96
CA TRP A 56 -0.23 -10.52 -8.06
C TRP A 56 -0.65 -9.65 -9.27
N ASN A 57 0.08 -8.57 -9.56
CA ASN A 57 -0.30 -7.61 -10.60
C ASN A 57 0.27 -7.92 -11.99
N VAL A 58 1.45 -8.53 -12.08
CA VAL A 58 2.10 -8.91 -13.37
C VAL A 58 1.81 -10.36 -13.76
N GLY A 59 1.31 -11.16 -12.82
CA GLY A 59 1.13 -12.60 -12.98
C GLY A 59 2.40 -13.39 -12.61
N GLY A 60 2.19 -14.63 -12.18
CA GLY A 60 3.26 -15.55 -11.79
C GLY A 60 2.81 -16.53 -10.72
N ASP A 61 3.73 -17.35 -10.24
CA ASP A 61 3.45 -18.27 -9.15
C ASP A 61 3.26 -17.51 -7.83
N LEU A 62 2.07 -17.66 -7.25
CA LEU A 62 1.72 -17.07 -5.95
C LEU A 62 1.98 -18.02 -4.79
N GLY A 63 2.17 -19.33 -5.04
CA GLY A 63 2.33 -20.33 -3.99
C GLY A 63 3.60 -20.11 -3.17
N GLU A 64 4.75 -20.00 -3.84
CA GLU A 64 6.04 -19.74 -3.19
C GLU A 64 6.06 -18.37 -2.51
N CYS A 65 5.56 -17.32 -3.19
CA CYS A 65 5.50 -15.98 -2.63
C CYS A 65 4.58 -15.88 -1.40
N TRP A 66 3.45 -16.59 -1.42
CA TRP A 66 2.54 -16.65 -0.28
C TRP A 66 3.20 -17.35 0.92
N ALA A 67 3.87 -18.49 0.69
CA ALA A 67 4.55 -19.22 1.75
C ALA A 67 5.61 -18.33 2.44
N ALA A 68 6.45 -17.64 1.66
CA ALA A 68 7.45 -16.71 2.19
C ALA A 68 6.81 -15.51 2.93
N LEU A 69 5.69 -14.99 2.43
CA LEU A 69 4.98 -13.89 3.09
C LEU A 69 4.35 -14.30 4.43
N ALA A 70 3.79 -15.52 4.48
CA ALA A 70 3.09 -16.04 5.64
C ALA A 70 4.01 -16.19 6.87
N GLU A 71 5.31 -16.46 6.67
CA GLU A 71 6.32 -16.49 7.74
C GLU A 71 6.46 -15.14 8.47
N HIS A 72 6.05 -14.05 7.82
CA HIS A 72 6.18 -12.69 8.32
C HIS A 72 4.84 -12.06 8.74
N TRP A 73 3.75 -12.83 8.73
CA TRP A 73 2.39 -12.30 8.93
C TRP A 73 2.21 -11.39 10.16
N PRO A 74 2.71 -11.73 11.36
CA PRO A 74 2.56 -10.86 12.53
C PRO A 74 3.30 -9.51 12.44
N GLN A 75 4.34 -9.41 11.59
CA GLN A 75 5.00 -8.14 11.31
C GLN A 75 4.18 -7.31 10.31
N ILE A 76 3.57 -7.97 9.33
CA ILE A 76 2.72 -7.33 8.31
C ILE A 76 1.44 -6.78 8.94
N GLU A 77 0.83 -7.49 9.90
CA GLU A 77 -0.34 -7.00 10.64
C GLU A 77 -0.03 -5.71 11.41
N ARG A 78 1.04 -5.71 12.22
CA ARG A 78 1.49 -4.51 12.94
C ARG A 78 1.83 -3.36 12.01
N HIS A 79 2.43 -3.67 10.85
CA HIS A 79 2.75 -2.68 9.84
C HIS A 79 1.49 -2.02 9.26
N ALA A 80 0.44 -2.80 8.99
CA ALA A 80 -0.82 -2.26 8.50
C ALA A 80 -1.53 -1.38 9.53
N GLU A 81 -1.51 -1.77 10.81
CA GLU A 81 -2.02 -0.95 11.93
C GLU A 81 -1.26 0.38 12.03
N HIS A 82 0.07 0.32 11.97
CA HIS A 82 0.92 1.50 12.04
C HIS A 82 0.71 2.43 10.83
N TRP A 83 0.60 1.87 9.62
CA TRP A 83 0.28 2.64 8.42
C TRP A 83 -1.06 3.36 8.56
N CYS A 84 -2.10 2.68 9.05
CA CYS A 84 -3.40 3.29 9.33
C CYS A 84 -3.26 4.51 10.27
N GLN A 85 -2.49 4.37 11.36
CA GLN A 85 -2.26 5.45 12.31
C GLN A 85 -1.50 6.63 11.68
N GLN A 86 -0.48 6.35 10.87
CA GLN A 86 0.27 7.37 10.15
C GLN A 86 -0.60 8.16 9.16
N GLN A 87 -1.46 7.48 8.41
CA GLN A 87 -2.38 8.15 7.48
C GLN A 87 -3.46 8.94 8.23
N ALA A 88 -3.97 8.41 9.35
CA ALA A 88 -4.94 9.09 10.19
C ALA A 88 -4.41 10.38 10.85
N ALA A 89 -3.10 10.48 11.05
CA ALA A 89 -2.45 11.66 11.63
C ALA A 89 -2.29 12.82 10.63
N GLN A 90 -2.48 12.59 9.33
CA GLN A 90 -2.40 13.64 8.32
C GLN A 90 -3.72 14.42 8.25
N THR A 91 -3.66 15.69 7.86
CA THR A 91 -4.86 16.47 7.55
C THR A 91 -5.63 15.81 6.42
N ASP A 92 -6.92 15.54 6.63
CA ASP A 92 -7.75 14.94 5.60
C ASP A 92 -7.95 15.88 4.40
N LEU A 93 -8.27 15.29 3.25
CA LEU A 93 -8.38 16.02 1.99
C LEU A 93 -9.45 17.12 2.04
N ALA A 94 -10.59 16.89 2.70
CA ALA A 94 -11.66 17.89 2.75
C ALA A 94 -11.24 19.10 3.60
N THR A 95 -10.60 18.86 4.74
CA THR A 95 -10.01 19.92 5.57
C THR A 95 -8.94 20.70 4.82
N ALA A 96 -8.02 20.02 4.13
CA ALA A 96 -6.96 20.66 3.35
C ALA A 96 -7.52 21.52 2.20
N LEU A 97 -8.59 21.07 1.53
CA LEU A 97 -9.27 21.82 0.48
C LEU A 97 -9.91 23.11 1.00
N VAL A 98 -10.55 23.07 2.18
CA VAL A 98 -11.10 24.27 2.82
C VAL A 98 -10.00 25.25 3.19
N GLN A 99 -8.90 24.77 3.79
CA GLN A 99 -7.76 25.61 4.14
C GLN A 99 -7.12 26.27 2.92
N PHE A 100 -6.98 25.53 1.82
CA PHE A 100 -6.48 26.08 0.55
C PHE A 100 -7.35 27.24 0.05
N TYR A 101 -8.68 27.07 0.05
CA TYR A 101 -9.60 28.13 -0.37
C TYR A 101 -9.49 29.37 0.52
N VAL A 102 -9.50 29.20 1.84
CA VAL A 102 -9.42 30.31 2.81
C VAL A 102 -8.08 31.06 2.73
N SER A 103 -6.98 30.35 2.45
CA SER A 103 -5.63 30.94 2.40
C SER A 103 -5.28 31.57 1.05
N SER A 104 -6.12 31.35 0.03
CA SER A 104 -5.98 31.92 -1.32
C SER A 104 -6.80 33.20 -1.51
N LEU A 105 -7.49 33.66 -0.46
CA LEU A 105 -8.18 34.94 -0.35
C LEU A 105 -7.26 35.97 0.32
#